data_AF-A0A671QF68-F1
#
_entry.id   AF-A0A671QF68-F1
#
_cell.length_a   1.000
_cell.length_b   1.000
_cell.length_c   1.000
_cell.angle_alpha   90.00
_cell.angle_beta   90.00
_cell.angle_gamma   90.00
#
_symmetry.space_group_name_H-M   'P 1'
#
loop_
_entity.id
_entity.type
_entity.pdbx_description
1 polymer ?
#
loop_
_entity_poly.entity_id
_entity_poly.type
_entity_poly.pdbx_seq_one_letter_code
_entity_poly.pdbx_strand_id
1 'polypeptide(L)'
;LSHPFIFLSFVIAQHLVHVNVRLVGGHSRCAGRVEVLHRGQWGTVCGDFWDLVDAAVVCRELDCGEPVDALGATHFGSGSGPIWMSYVMCTGSESTLKNCGSLGWGKSRCDHSKDNGVICSGNIFSIL
;
A
#
# COMPACT_ATOMS: atom_id res chain seq x y z
N LEU A 1 -22.74 -13.77 -25.68
CA LEU A 1 -22.55 -12.38 -26.17
C LEU A 1 -21.13 -11.92 -25.84
N SER A 2 -20.13 -12.50 -26.49
CA SER A 2 -18.72 -12.14 -26.35
C SER A 2 -18.36 -11.11 -27.42
N HIS A 3 -18.70 -9.84 -27.17
CA HIS A 3 -18.25 -8.75 -28.03
C HIS A 3 -16.77 -8.44 -27.71
N PRO A 4 -15.85 -8.52 -28.69
CA PRO A 4 -14.42 -8.30 -28.47
C PRO A 4 -14.11 -6.90 -27.91
N PHE A 5 -14.96 -5.91 -28.20
CA PHE A 5 -14.86 -4.56 -27.63
C PHE A 5 -15.12 -4.49 -26.12
N ILE A 6 -16.03 -5.31 -25.59
CA ILE A 6 -16.29 -5.39 -24.14
C ILE A 6 -15.08 -6.01 -23.44
N PHE A 7 -14.48 -7.04 -24.03
CA PHE A 7 -13.27 -7.67 -23.53
C PHE A 7 -12.10 -6.68 -23.49
N LEU A 8 -11.86 -5.94 -24.57
CA LEU A 8 -10.79 -4.94 -24.63
C LEU A 8 -11.04 -3.78 -23.63
N SER A 9 -12.29 -3.36 -23.45
CA SER A 9 -12.66 -2.32 -22.48
C SER A 9 -12.49 -2.79 -21.04
N PHE A 10 -12.81 -4.06 -20.74
CA PHE A 10 -12.52 -4.69 -19.46
C PHE A 10 -11.02 -4.81 -19.21
N VAL A 11 -10.23 -5.19 -20.22
CA VAL A 11 -8.76 -5.25 -20.12
C VAL A 11 -8.15 -3.87 -19.92
N ILE A 12 -8.62 -2.83 -20.61
CA ILE A 12 -8.18 -1.43 -20.41
C ILE A 12 -8.61 -0.93 -19.01
N ALA A 13 -9.81 -1.28 -18.54
CA ALA A 13 -10.28 -0.93 -17.19
C ALA A 13 -9.51 -1.67 -16.08
N GLN A 14 -9.10 -2.91 -16.30
CA GLN A 14 -8.19 -3.68 -15.44
C GLN A 14 -6.77 -3.09 -15.45
N HIS A 15 -6.36 -2.42 -16.52
CA HIS A 15 -5.11 -1.63 -16.59
C HIS A 15 -5.25 -0.22 -15.99
N LEU A 16 -6.47 0.24 -15.72
CA LEU A 16 -6.78 1.51 -15.06
C LEU A 16 -7.21 1.32 -13.59
N VAL A 17 -6.84 0.19 -12.97
CA VAL A 17 -6.90 0.08 -11.50
C VAL A 17 -6.00 1.19 -10.98
N HIS A 18 -6.60 2.27 -10.48
CA HIS A 18 -5.87 3.36 -9.85
C HIS A 18 -5.21 2.79 -8.61
N VAL A 19 -3.96 2.34 -8.75
CA VAL A 19 -3.17 1.88 -7.62
C VAL A 19 -2.87 3.11 -6.79
N ASN A 20 -3.59 3.23 -5.67
CA ASN A 20 -3.48 4.38 -4.78
C ASN A 20 -2.46 4.14 -3.67
N VAL A 21 -1.72 3.03 -3.73
CA VAL A 21 -0.68 2.64 -2.78
C VAL A 21 0.57 2.26 -3.57
N ARG A 22 1.77 2.56 -3.06
CA ARG A 22 3.02 2.11 -3.66
C ARG A 22 4.06 1.79 -2.58
N LEU A 23 5.03 0.97 -2.96
CA LEU A 23 6.21 0.67 -2.13
C LEU A 23 7.44 1.37 -2.69
N VAL A 24 8.19 2.04 -1.82
CA VAL A 24 9.38 2.83 -2.20
C VAL A 24 10.57 2.44 -1.33
N GLY A 25 11.77 2.40 -1.91
CA GLY A 25 13.03 2.21 -1.17
C GLY A 25 13.38 0.76 -0.82
N GLY A 26 12.57 -0.22 -1.26
CA GLY A 26 12.94 -1.63 -1.16
C GLY A 26 13.63 -2.16 -2.41
N HIS A 27 14.18 -3.37 -2.30
CA HIS A 27 14.92 -4.06 -3.37
C HIS A 27 14.01 -4.78 -4.40
N SER A 28 12.69 -4.68 -4.25
CA SER A 28 11.71 -5.28 -5.16
C SER A 28 10.43 -4.46 -5.20
N ARG A 29 9.54 -4.73 -6.18
CA ARG A 29 8.19 -4.12 -6.22
C ARG A 29 7.29 -4.51 -5.04
N CYS A 30 7.68 -5.54 -4.28
CA CYS A 30 6.89 -6.13 -3.19
C CYS A 30 7.55 -5.91 -1.82
N ALA A 31 8.48 -4.96 -1.72
CA ALA A 31 9.07 -4.53 -0.46
C ALA A 31 9.31 -3.02 -0.49
N GLY A 32 9.03 -2.32 0.59
CA GLY A 32 9.32 -0.88 0.69
C GLY A 32 8.47 -0.14 1.71
N ARG A 33 8.78 1.15 1.88
CA ARG A 33 7.95 2.12 2.61
C ARG A 33 6.62 2.26 1.90
N VAL A 34 5.54 2.24 2.68
CA VAL A 34 4.18 2.42 2.16
C VAL A 34 3.88 3.89 1.95
N GLU A 35 3.48 4.22 0.72
CA GLU A 35 3.00 5.56 0.36
C GLU A 35 1.61 5.46 -0.26
N VAL A 36 0.74 6.42 0.07
CA VAL A 36 -0.66 6.48 -0.36
C VAL A 36 -0.90 7.74 -1.19
N LEU A 37 -1.65 7.61 -2.29
CA LEU A 37 -2.09 8.74 -3.11
C LEU A 37 -3.40 9.31 -2.56
N HIS A 38 -3.33 10.54 -2.08
CA HIS A 38 -4.49 11.29 -1.61
C HIS A 38 -4.43 12.73 -2.15
N ARG A 39 -5.53 13.21 -2.75
CA ARG A 39 -5.64 14.56 -3.35
C ARG A 39 -4.52 14.88 -4.36
N GLY A 40 -4.11 13.88 -5.16
CA GLY A 40 -3.07 14.05 -6.19
C GLY A 40 -1.63 14.10 -5.66
N GLN A 41 -1.42 13.91 -4.36
CA GLN A 41 -0.09 13.91 -3.75
C GLN A 41 0.18 12.61 -3.01
N TRP A 42 1.38 12.06 -3.20
CA TRP A 42 1.87 10.92 -2.43
C TRP A 42 2.27 11.36 -1.02
N GLY A 43 1.94 10.54 -0.03
CA GLY A 43 2.33 10.75 1.36
C GLY A 43 2.48 9.43 2.08
N THR A 44 3.12 9.45 3.23
CA THR A 44 3.51 8.24 3.97
C THR A 44 2.45 7.79 4.97
N VAL A 45 2.66 6.60 5.52
CA VAL A 45 1.86 6.03 6.61
C VAL A 45 2.74 5.92 7.85
N CYS A 46 2.23 6.37 8.99
CA CYS A 46 2.92 6.26 10.29
C CYS A 46 2.04 5.59 11.34
N GLY A 47 2.60 4.90 12.33
CA GLY A 47 1.91 4.67 13.60
C GLY A 47 2.45 3.50 14.39
N ASP A 48 2.23 3.55 15.71
CA ASP A 48 2.71 2.55 16.67
C ASP A 48 1.87 1.22 16.68
N PHE A 49 0.95 1.05 15.71
CA PHE A 49 0.06 -0.12 15.57
C PHE A 49 0.12 -0.78 14.19
N TRP A 50 1.12 -0.43 13.39
CA TRP A 50 1.31 -1.05 12.08
C TRP A 50 1.67 -2.52 12.24
N ASP A 51 0.82 -3.39 11.69
CA ASP A 51 0.94 -4.84 11.89
C ASP A 51 0.81 -5.65 10.60
N LEU A 52 0.88 -6.98 10.74
CA LEU A 52 0.77 -7.89 9.60
C LEU A 52 -0.62 -7.90 8.95
N VAL A 53 -1.67 -7.47 9.66
CA VAL A 53 -3.03 -7.37 9.11
C VAL A 53 -3.11 -6.16 8.17
N ASP A 54 -2.52 -5.04 8.56
CA ASP A 54 -2.37 -3.88 7.67
C ASP A 54 -1.49 -4.24 6.46
N ALA A 55 -0.38 -4.93 6.69
CA ALA A 55 0.53 -5.37 5.64
C ALA A 55 -0.17 -6.32 4.65
N ALA A 56 -1.06 -7.21 5.13
CA ALA A 56 -1.84 -8.12 4.28
C ALA A 56 -2.68 -7.35 3.26
N VAL A 57 -3.34 -6.26 3.69
CA VAL A 57 -4.14 -5.41 2.80
C VAL A 57 -3.26 -4.78 1.72
N VAL A 58 -2.08 -4.26 2.09
CA VAL A 58 -1.13 -3.67 1.13
C VAL A 58 -0.60 -4.71 0.14
N CYS A 59 -0.16 -5.87 0.63
CA CYS A 59 0.39 -6.94 -0.21
C CYS A 59 -0.66 -7.48 -1.20
N ARG A 60 -1.92 -7.60 -0.77
CA ARG A 60 -3.03 -7.99 -1.65
C ARG A 60 -3.39 -6.90 -2.65
N GLU A 61 -3.46 -5.63 -2.22
CA GLU A 61 -3.76 -4.49 -3.11
C GLU A 61 -2.74 -4.36 -4.25
N LEU A 62 -1.48 -4.71 -3.99
CA LEU A 62 -0.38 -4.64 -4.96
C LEU A 62 -0.11 -5.95 -5.72
N ASP A 63 -0.94 -6.97 -5.50
CA ASP A 63 -0.76 -8.32 -6.05
C ASP A 63 0.67 -8.85 -5.83
N CYS A 64 1.10 -8.81 -4.56
CA CYS A 64 2.44 -9.13 -4.09
C CYS A 64 2.48 -10.36 -3.17
N GLY A 65 1.40 -11.13 -3.11
CA GLY A 65 1.28 -12.33 -2.28
C GLY A 65 0.97 -12.02 -0.81
N GLU A 66 1.48 -12.87 0.09
CA GLU A 66 1.22 -12.80 1.53
C GLU A 66 2.18 -11.82 2.23
N PRO A 67 1.76 -11.21 3.35
CA PRO A 67 2.66 -10.38 4.15
C PRO A 67 3.72 -11.25 4.83
N VAL A 68 4.99 -10.88 4.64
CA VAL A 68 6.13 -11.49 5.34
C VAL A 68 6.49 -10.67 6.57
N ASP A 69 6.47 -9.34 6.43
CA ASP A 69 6.82 -8.45 7.54
C ASP A 69 6.10 -7.09 7.46
N ALA A 70 5.87 -6.50 8.64
CA ALA A 70 5.32 -5.17 8.85
C ALA A 70 6.37 -4.35 9.59
N LEU A 71 7.01 -3.43 8.88
CA LEU A 71 8.22 -2.76 9.35
C LEU A 71 7.93 -1.30 9.71
N GLY A 72 8.29 -0.89 10.91
CA GLY A 72 8.23 0.51 11.35
C GLY A 72 9.55 1.25 11.21
N ALA A 73 9.58 2.47 11.73
CA ALA A 73 10.80 3.23 12.02
C ALA A 73 11.77 3.39 10.84
N THR A 74 11.27 3.67 9.64
CA THR A 74 12.08 4.00 8.45
C THR A 74 13.03 2.91 7.97
N HIS A 75 12.67 1.64 8.11
CA HIS A 75 13.47 0.54 7.57
C HIS A 75 13.83 0.73 6.08
N PHE A 76 12.95 1.34 5.28
CA PHE A 76 13.18 1.67 3.86
C PHE A 76 13.51 3.15 3.60
N GLY A 77 14.01 3.83 4.64
CA GLY A 77 14.27 5.26 4.65
C GLY A 77 13.03 6.11 4.92
N SER A 78 13.26 7.35 5.34
CA SER A 78 12.21 8.36 5.50
C SER A 78 11.62 8.79 4.17
N GLY A 79 10.31 8.99 4.15
CA GLY A 79 9.64 9.68 3.07
C GLY A 79 9.79 11.20 3.16
N SER A 80 9.03 11.88 2.33
CA SER A 80 8.94 13.34 2.31
C SER A 80 7.52 13.76 1.99
N GLY A 81 7.15 14.98 2.40
CA GLY A 81 5.83 15.52 2.16
C GLY A 81 4.84 15.18 3.29
N PRO A 82 3.56 14.95 2.97
CA PRO A 82 2.54 14.71 3.98
C PRO A 82 2.60 13.30 4.55
N ILE A 83 2.24 13.15 5.82
CA ILE A 83 1.89 11.86 6.42
C ILE A 83 0.38 11.72 6.31
N TRP A 84 -0.10 10.89 5.39
CA TRP A 84 -1.51 10.84 5.07
C TRP A 84 -2.35 10.03 6.04
N MET A 85 -1.79 8.94 6.55
CA MET A 85 -2.50 8.04 7.43
C MET A 85 -1.70 7.80 8.71
N SER A 86 -2.41 7.74 9.83
CA SER A 86 -1.84 7.24 11.07
C SER A 86 -2.83 6.46 11.91
N TYR A 87 -2.28 5.59 12.78
CA TYR A 87 -3.05 4.58 13.55
C TYR A 87 -3.97 3.78 12.63
N VAL A 88 -3.36 3.22 11.58
CA VAL A 88 -4.09 2.33 10.67
C VAL A 88 -4.50 1.09 11.44
N MET A 89 -5.76 0.68 11.27
CA MET A 89 -6.36 -0.48 11.92
C MET A 89 -7.23 -1.19 10.89
N CYS A 90 -6.60 -1.96 10.02
CA CYS A 90 -7.30 -2.82 9.08
C CYS A 90 -7.94 -4.02 9.82
N THR A 91 -9.04 -4.52 9.28
CA THR A 91 -9.60 -5.84 9.64
C THR A 91 -8.94 -6.97 8.86
N GLY A 92 -8.22 -6.63 7.78
CA GLY A 92 -7.57 -7.58 6.87
C GLY A 92 -8.43 -7.94 5.66
N SER A 93 -9.69 -7.47 5.61
CA SER A 93 -10.65 -7.77 4.53
C SER A 93 -10.77 -6.63 3.49
N GLU A 94 -10.16 -5.48 3.77
CA GLU A 94 -10.25 -4.29 2.94
C GLU A 94 -9.58 -4.51 1.57
N SER A 95 -10.21 -4.01 0.51
CA SER A 95 -9.63 -4.08 -0.84
C SER A 95 -8.48 -3.10 -1.06
N THR A 96 -8.38 -2.04 -0.25
CA THR A 96 -7.33 -1.03 -0.30
C THR A 96 -7.05 -0.49 1.08
N LEU A 97 -5.79 -0.13 1.34
CA LEU A 97 -5.37 0.47 2.61
C LEU A 97 -6.20 1.71 2.97
N LYS A 98 -6.67 2.46 1.97
CA LYS A 98 -7.47 3.68 2.14
C LYS A 98 -8.81 3.44 2.82
N ASN A 99 -9.28 2.19 2.85
CA ASN A 99 -10.54 1.80 3.47
C ASN A 99 -10.38 1.32 4.92
N CYS A 100 -9.15 1.17 5.40
CA CYS A 100 -8.91 0.80 6.79
C CYS A 100 -9.22 1.96 7.75
N GLY A 101 -9.54 1.62 9.00
CA GLY A 101 -9.68 2.62 10.06
C GLY A 101 -8.39 3.41 10.23
N SER A 102 -8.49 4.73 10.46
CA SER A 102 -7.35 5.60 10.77
C SER A 102 -7.82 6.85 11.54
N LEU A 103 -6.91 7.68 12.04
CA LEU A 103 -7.26 8.97 12.66
C LEU A 103 -7.88 9.99 11.67
N GLY A 104 -7.86 9.69 10.37
CA GLY A 104 -8.30 10.55 9.28
C GLY A 104 -7.14 11.19 8.51
N TRP A 105 -7.43 11.61 7.28
CA TRP A 105 -6.43 12.10 6.33
C TRP A 105 -5.60 13.28 6.84
N GLY A 106 -4.28 13.14 6.82
CA GLY A 106 -3.33 14.18 7.22
C GLY A 106 -3.27 14.44 8.73
N LYS A 107 -3.99 13.66 9.54
CA LYS A 107 -3.94 13.74 10.99
C LYS A 107 -2.92 12.75 11.51
N SER A 108 -1.77 13.26 11.97
CA SER A 108 -0.71 12.47 12.57
C SER A 108 0.06 13.32 13.59
N ARG A 109 0.60 12.68 14.62
CA ARG A 109 1.57 13.28 15.55
C ARG A 109 2.98 12.74 15.31
N CYS A 110 3.17 12.00 14.23
CA CYS A 110 4.46 11.47 13.84
C CYS A 110 5.28 12.47 13.03
N ASP A 111 6.56 12.20 12.94
CA ASP A 111 7.43 12.66 11.87
C ASP A 111 7.80 11.47 10.96
N HIS A 112 8.61 11.75 9.93
CA HIS A 112 9.07 10.74 8.99
C HIS A 112 10.12 9.77 9.56
N SER A 113 10.50 9.85 10.83
CA SER A 113 11.33 8.81 11.48
C SER A 113 10.54 7.55 11.81
N LYS A 114 9.20 7.61 11.66
CA LYS A 114 8.25 6.53 11.95
C LYS A 114 7.45 6.10 10.72
N ASP A 115 7.96 6.35 9.51
CA ASP A 115 7.30 5.86 8.31
C ASP A 115 7.36 4.32 8.26
N ASN A 116 6.21 3.72 7.94
CA ASN A 116 6.01 2.29 7.92
C ASN A 116 6.21 1.71 6.52
N GLY A 117 6.62 0.45 6.47
CA GLY A 117 6.87 -0.33 5.28
C GLY A 117 6.36 -1.76 5.42
N VAL A 118 6.44 -2.50 4.34
CA VAL A 118 6.08 -3.92 4.28
C VAL A 118 7.10 -4.71 3.50
N ILE A 119 7.19 -6.00 3.80
CA ILE A 119 7.76 -7.00 2.91
C ILE A 119 6.65 -8.01 2.63
N CYS A 120 6.39 -8.27 1.36
CA CYS A 120 5.49 -9.33 0.91
C CYS A 120 6.30 -10.49 0.33
N SER A 121 5.69 -11.66 0.22
CA SER A 121 6.35 -12.86 -0.33
C SER A 121 6.78 -12.69 -1.79
N GLY A 122 6.13 -11.76 -2.50
CA GLY A 122 6.25 -11.62 -3.95
C GLY A 122 5.45 -12.69 -4.67
N ASN A 123 4.82 -12.32 -5.78
CA ASN A 123 4.25 -13.30 -6.69
C ASN A 123 5.37 -13.88 -7.56
N ILE A 124 5.78 -15.12 -7.26
CA ILE A 124 6.72 -15.91 -8.09
C ILE A 124 6.20 -16.02 -9.54
N PHE A 125 4.90 -15.86 -9.76
CA PHE A 125 4.25 -15.89 -11.07
C PHE A 125 4.49 -14.66 -11.97
N SER A 126 5.13 -13.59 -11.49
CA SER A 126 5.50 -12.45 -12.35
C SER A 126 6.85 -12.62 -13.06
N ILE A 127 7.52 -13.77 -12.90
CA ILE A 127 8.83 -14.09 -13.49
C ILE A 127 8.74 -15.24 -14.53
N LEU A 128 7.53 -15.68 -14.88
CA LEU A 128 7.27 -16.67 -15.94
C LEU A 128 6.46 -16.07 -17.08
#